data_AF-A0A3A9S7M1-F1
#
_entry.id   AF-A0A3A9S7M1-F1
#
_cell.length_a   1.000
_cell.length_b   1.000
_cell.length_c   1.000
_cell.angle_alpha   90.00
_cell.angle_beta   90.00
_cell.angle_gamma   90.00
#
_symmetry.space_group_name_H-M   'P 1'
#
loop_
_entity.id
_entity.type
_entity.pdbx_description
1 polymer ?
#
loop_
_entity_poly.entity_id
_entity_poly.type
_entity_poly.pdbx_seq_one_letter_code
_entity_poly.pdbx_strand_id
1 'polypeptide(L)' 'MNKTRAIKKIIGKVLDEKGFKYTRLESGIIWTFERNVENIIQKVYIQQHTRFDKEYKLMMWSSAKGQGM' A
#
# COMPACT_ATOMS: atom_id res chain seq x y z
N MET A 1 -2.12 8.62 -21.16
CA MET A 1 -2.28 8.42 -19.69
C MET A 1 -1.22 7.44 -19.20
N ASN A 2 -0.41 7.78 -18.19
CA ASN A 2 0.61 6.87 -17.66
C ASN A 2 -0.06 5.69 -16.93
N LYS A 3 0.08 4.46 -17.44
CA LYS A 3 -0.56 3.24 -16.90
C LYS A 3 -0.22 3.01 -15.42
N THR A 4 1.01 3.30 -14.98
CA THR A 4 1.44 3.23 -13.58
C THR A 4 0.62 4.18 -12.69
N ARG A 5 0.39 5.41 -13.16
CA ARG A 5 -0.44 6.40 -12.45
C ARG A 5 -1.90 5.97 -12.39
N ALA A 6 -2.40 5.31 -13.45
CA ALA A 6 -3.75 4.76 -13.48
C ALA A 6 -3.91 3.62 -12.46
N ILE A 7 -2.96 2.68 -12.40
CA ILE A 7 -2.96 1.57 -11.41
C ILE A 7 -2.98 2.13 -9.99
N LYS A 8 -2.07 3.07 -9.68
CA LYS A 8 -2.05 3.73 -8.37
C LYS A 8 -3.38 4.40 -8.03
N LYS A 9 -4.01 5.08 -9.00
CA LYS A 9 -5.29 5.78 -8.79
C LYS A 9 -6.44 4.80 -8.56
N ILE A 10 -6.53 3.73 -9.35
CA ILE A 10 -7.59 2.71 -9.24
C ILE A 10 -7.50 2.01 -7.89
N ILE A 11 -6.33 1.44 -7.56
CA ILE A 11 -6.16 0.71 -6.30
C ILE A 11 -6.20 1.68 -5.11
N GLY A 12 -5.58 2.85 -5.24
CA GLY A 12 -5.59 3.89 -4.20
C GLY A 12 -7.00 4.34 -3.84
N LYS A 13 -7.90 4.48 -4.81
CA LYS A 13 -9.32 4.81 -4.54
C LYS A 13 -10.00 3.69 -3.74
N VAL A 14 -9.80 2.43 -4.12
CA VAL A 14 -10.37 1.28 -3.40
C VAL A 14 -9.83 1.20 -1.97
N LEU A 15 -8.53 1.46 -1.78
CA LEU A 15 -7.90 1.47 -0.46
C LEU A 15 -8.41 2.62 0.42
N ASP A 16 -8.58 3.81 -0.15
CA ASP A 16 -9.11 4.98 0.54
C ASP A 16 -10.56 4.75 1.00
N GLU A 17 -11.41 4.16 0.16
CA GLU A 17 -12.78 3.73 0.52
C GLU A 17 -12.81 2.71 1.68
N LYS A 18 -11.69 2.00 1.91
CA LYS A 18 -11.51 1.07 3.04
C LYS A 18 -10.72 1.68 4.21
N GLY A 19 -10.47 2.99 4.19
CA GLY A 19 -9.79 3.74 5.25
C GLY A 19 -8.27 3.64 5.25
N PHE A 20 -7.66 3.03 4.23
CA PHE A 20 -6.21 3.01 4.06
C PHE A 20 -5.72 4.33 3.45
N LYS A 21 -4.84 5.02 4.17
CA LYS A 21 -4.22 6.25 3.71
C LYS A 21 -2.87 5.98 3.08
N TYR A 22 -2.56 6.65 1.99
CA TYR A 22 -1.22 6.61 1.41
C TYR A 22 -0.20 7.20 2.40
N THR A 23 0.86 6.47 2.69
CA THR A 23 1.92 6.93 3.60
C THR A 23 3.13 7.43 2.85
N ARG A 24 3.74 6.57 2.01
CA ARG A 24 4.97 6.90 1.30
C ARG A 24 5.26 5.99 0.10
N LEU A 25 6.24 6.41 -0.70
CA LEU A 25 6.88 5.59 -1.72
C LEU A 25 8.20 5.06 -1.14
N GLU A 26 8.30 3.74 -0.93
CA GLU A 26 9.51 3.09 -0.46
C GLU A 26 10.34 2.57 -1.63
N SER A 27 11.67 2.77 -1.56
CA SER A 27 12.65 2.28 -2.53
C SER A 27 12.39 2.68 -4.00
N GLY A 28 11.54 3.71 -4.22
CA GLY A 28 11.14 4.20 -5.54
C GLY A 28 10.14 3.31 -6.29
N ILE A 29 9.74 2.16 -5.75
CA ILE A 29 8.92 1.15 -6.46
C ILE A 29 7.78 0.54 -5.63
N ILE A 30 7.67 0.89 -4.35
CA ILE A 30 6.67 0.33 -3.42
C ILE A 30 5.77 1.46 -2.92
N TRP A 31 4.48 1.43 -3.24
CA TRP A 31 3.51 2.34 -2.63
C TRP A 31 2.96 1.71 -1.36
N THR A 32 3.15 2.40 -0.24
CA THR A 32 2.66 1.94 1.06
C THR A 32 1.40 2.69 1.43
N PHE A 33 0.40 1.94 1.89
CA PHE A 33 -0.85 2.45 2.44
C PHE A 33 -1.03 1.85 3.83
N GLU A 34 -1.55 2.62 4.77
CA GLU A 34 -1.72 2.20 6.16
C GLU A 34 -3.10 2.60 6.69
N ARG A 35 -3.67 1.75 7.55
CA ARG A 35 -4.78 2.14 8.42
C ARG A 35 -4.57 1.56 9.81
N ASN A 36 -5.16 2.25 10.78
CA ASN A 36 -5.31 1.75 12.14
C ASN A 36 -6.78 1.37 12.33
N VAL A 37 -7.03 0.12 12.69
CA VAL A 37 -8.35 -0.37 13.09
C VAL A 37 -8.21 -0.85 14.51
N GLU A 38 -8.85 -0.14 15.45
CA GLU A 38 -8.65 -0.33 16.88
C GLU A 38 -7.15 -0.25 17.24
N ASN A 39 -6.54 -1.39 17.57
CA ASN A 39 -5.13 -1.50 17.96
C ASN A 39 -4.30 -2.29 16.93
N ILE A 40 -4.84 -2.49 15.72
CA ILE A 40 -4.17 -3.24 14.65
C ILE A 40 -3.70 -2.26 13.57
N ILE A 41 -2.38 -2.26 13.33
CA ILE A 41 -1.80 -1.57 12.18
C ILE A 41 -1.89 -2.51 10.99
N GLN A 42 -2.57 -2.05 9.93
CA GLN A 42 -2.63 -2.78 8.67
C GLN A 42 -1.94 -1.97 7.59
N LYS A 43 -1.10 -2.64 6.80
CA LYS A 43 -0.40 -2.06 5.66
C LYS A 43 -0.73 -2.82 4.39
N VAL A 44 -0.95 -2.06 3.32
CA VAL A 44 -1.01 -2.60 1.95
C VAL A 44 0.16 -2.02 1.18
N TYR A 45 0.91 -2.90 0.54
CA TYR A 45 2.02 -2.56 -0.33
C TYR A 45 1.65 -2.88 -1.76
N ILE A 46 1.83 -1.92 -2.66
CA ILE A 46 1.77 -2.13 -4.09
C ILE A 46 3.19 -2.00 -4.61
N GLN A 47 3.82 -3.13 -4.88
CA GLN A 47 5.21 -3.20 -5.30
C GLN A 47 5.30 -3.48 -6.79
N GLN A 48 6.07 -2.68 -7.51
CA GLN A 48 6.49 -3.01 -8.87
C GLN A 48 7.50 -4.18 -8.85
N HIS A 49 7.34 -5.17 -9.73
CA HIS A 49 8.14 -6.40 -9.70
C HIS A 49 9.63 -6.11 -9.90
N THR A 50 9.98 -5.24 -10.86
CA THR A 50 11.31 -4.63 -11.00
C THR A 50 11.16 -3.16 -11.43
N ARG A 51 12.27 -2.41 -11.54
CA ARG A 51 12.21 -1.02 -12.06
C ARG A 51 11.80 -0.94 -13.54
N PHE A 52 12.06 -1.99 -14.31
CA PHE A 52 11.80 -2.04 -15.76
C PHE A 52 10.51 -2.78 -16.09
N ASP A 53 10.19 -3.79 -15.27
CA ASP A 53 9.03 -4.63 -15.44
C ASP A 53 7.81 -3.96 -14.79
N LYS A 54 6.74 -3.76 -15.55
CA LYS A 54 5.57 -2.96 -15.15
C LYS A 54 4.45 -3.80 -14.54
N GLU A 55 4.80 -4.99 -14.05
CA GLU A 55 3.96 -5.82 -13.23
C GLU A 55 3.92 -5.28 -11.80
N TYR A 56 2.74 -5.30 -11.18
CA TYR A 56 2.53 -4.83 -9.81
C TYR A 56 1.95 -5.95 -8.96
N LYS A 57 2.56 -6.19 -7.80
CA LYS A 57 2.08 -7.15 -6.80
C LYS A 57 1.46 -6.38 -5.64
N LEU A 58 0.33 -6.88 -5.15
CA LEU A 58 -0.33 -6.36 -3.97
C LEU A 58 -0.05 -7.30 -2.80
N MET A 59 0.45 -6.75 -1.69
CA MET A 59 0.74 -7.49 -0.47
C MET A 59 0.04 -6.82 0.69
N MET A 60 -0.58 -7.61 1.57
CA MET A 60 -1.22 -7.12 2.78
C MET A 60 -0.49 -7.68 3.99
N TRP A 61 -0.25 -6.81 4.97
CA TRP A 61 0.40 -7.14 6.24
C TRP A 61 -0.39 -6.52 7.39
N SER A 62 -0.51 -7.24 8.49
CA SER A 62 -1.16 -6.76 9.70
C SER A 62 -0.26 -7.04 10.91
N SER A 63 -0.27 -6.15 11.88
CA SER A 63 0.51 -6.27 13.10
C SER A 63 -0.28 -5.85 14.33
N ALA A 64 -0.20 -6.69 15.35
CA ALA A 64 -0.65 -6.38 16.72
C ALA A 64 0.47 -5.77 17.59
N LYS A 65 1.67 -5.50 17.02
CA LYS A 65 2.77 -4.85 17.76
C LYS A 65 2.30 -3.47 18.26
N GLY A 66 2.34 -3.29 19.58
CA GLY A 66 1.68 -2.23 20.33
C GLY A 66 0.92 -2.75 21.57
N GLN A 67 0.56 -4.05 21.61
CA GLN A 67 -0.01 -4.72 22.81
C GLN A 67 1.06 -5.30 23.76
N GLY A 68 2.22 -4.66 23.88
CA GLY A 68 3.30 -5.19 24.68
C GLY A 68 4.42 -4.19 24.91
N MET A 69 4.06 -3.03 25.47
CA MET A 69 4.84 -2.23 26.41
C MET A 69 3.92 -1.19 27.03
#